data_AF-A0A9E2EH06-F1
#
_entry.id   AF-A0A9E2EH06-F1
#
_cell.length_a   1.000
_cell.length_b   1.000
_cell.length_c   1.000
_cell.angle_alpha   90.00
_cell.angle_beta   90.00
_cell.angle_gamma   90.00
#
_symmetry.space_group_name_H-M   'P 1'
#
loop_
_entity.id
_entity.type
_entity.pdbx_description
1 polymer ?
#
loop_
_entity_poly.entity_id
_entity_poly.type
_entity_poly.pdbx_seq_one_letter_code
_entity_poly.pdbx_strand_id
1 'polypeptide(L)'
;MRSLAELEGVFDGPLATPDIPASAAVLLQASEEVIEHWVNARGQVPTHDKREGFRLLALHRQGAKGDPSFNACRETCREIVYHYNLITLEPEHTDITDRLEMMKMVSRHLYLFISGKMQVAQLGEFCCSAKPIRTADSAEPLQKEA
;
A
#
# COMPACT_ATOMS: atom_id res chain seq x y z
N MET A 1 10.48 -10.63 3.37
CA MET A 1 9.36 -9.82 2.85
C MET A 1 8.12 -10.71 2.85
N ARG A 2 7.02 -10.24 3.44
CA ARG A 2 5.69 -10.88 3.36
C ARG A 2 5.17 -10.84 1.92
N SER A 3 4.30 -11.77 1.54
CA SER A 3 3.57 -11.73 0.28
C SER A 3 2.61 -10.52 0.23
N LEU A 4 2.18 -10.13 -0.98
CA LEU A 4 1.19 -9.05 -1.13
C LEU A 4 -0.13 -9.36 -0.40
N ALA A 5 -0.57 -10.62 -0.38
CA ALA A 5 -1.77 -11.04 0.34
C ALA A 5 -1.62 -10.93 1.87
N GLU A 6 -0.46 -11.29 2.41
CA GLU A 6 -0.17 -11.09 3.84
C GLU A 6 -0.09 -9.60 4.18
N LEU A 7 0.47 -8.77 3.29
CA LEU A 7 0.52 -7.31 3.47
C LEU A 7 -0.87 -6.68 3.43
N GLU A 8 -1.77 -7.14 2.55
CA GLU A 8 -3.17 -6.74 2.55
C GLU A 8 -3.83 -6.99 3.92
N GLY A 9 -3.61 -8.17 4.48
CA GLY A 9 -4.10 -8.52 5.82
C GLY A 9 -3.57 -7.60 6.92
N VAL A 10 -2.34 -7.09 6.80
CA VAL A 10 -1.78 -6.10 7.75
C VAL A 10 -2.52 -4.76 7.67
N PHE A 11 -2.90 -4.33 6.47
CA PHE A 11 -3.56 -3.04 6.26
C PHE A 11 -5.08 -3.08 6.46
N ASP A 12 -5.72 -4.23 6.25
CA ASP A 12 -7.17 -4.40 6.43
C ASP A 12 -7.52 -4.89 7.84
N GLY A 13 -6.61 -5.64 8.47
CA GLY A 13 -6.80 -6.18 9.81
C GLY A 13 -6.89 -5.09 10.90
N PRO A 14 -7.50 -5.40 12.06
CA PRO A 14 -7.46 -4.50 13.20
C PRO A 14 -6.01 -4.26 13.63
N LEU A 15 -5.71 -3.07 14.14
CA LEU A 15 -4.40 -2.78 14.71
C LEU A 15 -4.18 -3.73 15.89
N ALA A 16 -3.12 -4.54 15.80
CA ALA A 16 -2.97 -5.75 16.60
C ALA A 16 -2.67 -5.49 18.09
N THR A 17 -2.26 -4.27 18.47
CA THR A 17 -1.71 -3.99 19.80
C THR A 17 -2.20 -2.66 20.35
N PRO A 18 -2.34 -2.51 21.69
CA PRO A 18 -2.54 -1.21 22.32
C PRO A 18 -1.27 -0.33 22.26
N ASP A 19 -0.12 -0.90 21.88
CA ASP A 19 1.14 -0.18 21.69
C ASP A 19 1.12 0.51 20.31
N ILE A 20 0.78 1.79 20.33
CA ILE A 20 0.65 2.61 19.13
C ILE A 20 2.01 2.77 18.42
N PRO A 21 3.12 3.12 19.08
CA PRO A 21 4.45 3.14 18.47
C PRO A 21 4.85 1.82 17.79
N ALA A 22 4.62 0.68 18.44
CA ALA A 22 4.91 -0.63 17.84
C ALA A 22 4.05 -0.87 16.59
N SER A 23 2.77 -0.51 16.65
CA SER A 23 1.85 -0.64 15.51
C SER A 23 2.28 0.25 14.34
N ALA A 24 2.73 1.48 14.60
CA ALA A 24 3.29 2.37 13.58
C ALA A 24 4.56 1.79 12.93
N ALA A 25 5.44 1.15 13.71
CA ALA A 25 6.62 0.48 13.17
C ALA A 25 6.26 -0.69 12.23
N VAL A 26 5.24 -1.48 12.58
CA VAL A 26 4.72 -2.55 11.72
C VAL A 26 4.17 -2.00 10.40
N LEU A 27 3.42 -0.89 10.45
CA LEU A 27 2.88 -0.23 9.25
C LEU A 27 3.97 0.36 8.36
N LEU A 28 4.99 0.99 8.95
CA LEU A 28 6.14 1.52 8.20
C LEU A 28 6.90 0.38 7.50
N GLN A 29 7.19 -0.70 8.22
CA GLN A 29 7.87 -1.87 7.64
C GLN A 29 7.04 -2.52 6.53
N ALA A 30 5.72 -2.69 6.75
CA ALA A 30 4.83 -3.22 5.72
C ALA A 30 4.82 -2.32 4.47
N SER A 31 4.81 -1.00 4.64
CA SER A 31 4.89 -0.04 3.53
C SER A 31 6.21 -0.15 2.75
N GLU A 32 7.33 -0.40 3.42
CA GLU A 32 8.61 -0.67 2.75
C GLU A 32 8.55 -1.95 1.92
N GLU A 33 8.03 -3.03 2.50
CA GLU A 33 7.86 -4.32 1.83
C GLU A 33 6.97 -4.22 0.57
N VAL A 34 5.93 -3.38 0.58
CA VAL A 34 5.14 -3.10 -0.62
C VAL A 34 6.01 -2.52 -1.76
N ILE A 35 6.90 -1.56 -1.48
CA ILE A 35 7.79 -1.02 -2.51
C ILE A 35 8.85 -2.04 -2.93
N GLU A 36 9.33 -2.88 -2.01
CA GLU A 36 10.24 -3.99 -2.33
C GLU A 36 9.63 -4.92 -3.38
N HIS A 37 8.33 -5.24 -3.31
CA HIS A 37 7.65 -6.04 -4.35
C HIS A 37 7.78 -5.40 -5.73
N TRP A 38 7.53 -4.09 -5.84
CA TRP A 38 7.69 -3.37 -7.10
C TRP A 38 9.12 -3.40 -7.63
N VAL A 39 10.10 -3.20 -6.74
CA VAL A 39 11.53 -3.17 -7.10
C VAL A 39 12.01 -4.56 -7.53
N ASN A 40 11.69 -5.59 -6.75
CA ASN A 40 12.02 -6.99 -7.06
C ASN A 40 11.39 -7.45 -8.37
N ALA A 41 10.12 -7.13 -8.61
CA ALA A 41 9.44 -7.53 -9.84
C ALA A 41 10.04 -6.89 -11.10
N ARG A 42 10.78 -5.78 -10.96
CA ARG A 42 11.56 -5.15 -12.03
C ARG A 42 12.98 -5.69 -12.14
N GLY A 43 13.29 -6.79 -11.46
CA GLY A 43 14.61 -7.43 -11.47
C GLY A 43 15.70 -6.64 -10.75
N GLN A 44 15.33 -5.72 -9.86
CA GLN A 44 16.26 -4.91 -9.09
C GLN A 44 16.35 -5.41 -7.64
N VAL A 45 17.50 -5.20 -7.01
CA VAL A 45 17.68 -5.45 -5.57
C VAL A 45 17.18 -4.23 -4.79
N PRO A 46 16.23 -4.38 -3.84
CA PRO A 46 15.76 -3.28 -3.01
C PRO A 46 16.87 -2.66 -2.19
N THR A 47 16.97 -1.33 -2.20
CA THR A 47 17.99 -0.62 -1.43
C THR A 47 17.79 -0.79 0.08
N HIS A 48 18.90 -0.80 0.82
CA HIS A 48 18.94 -0.67 2.28
C HIS A 48 19.32 0.75 2.72
N ASP A 49 19.58 1.65 1.77
CA ASP A 49 19.88 3.04 2.06
C ASP A 49 18.69 3.75 2.71
N LYS A 50 19.00 4.87 3.34
CA LYS A 50 18.00 5.78 3.90
C LYS A 50 18.04 7.12 3.19
N ARG A 51 16.87 7.74 3.04
CA ARG A 51 16.72 9.14 2.66
C ARG A 51 15.93 9.85 3.74
N GLU A 52 16.45 10.98 4.21
CA GLU A 52 15.83 11.74 5.32
C GLU A 52 15.61 10.86 6.57
N GLY A 53 16.44 9.83 6.77
CA GLY A 53 16.33 8.87 7.88
C GLY A 53 15.45 7.64 7.61
N PHE A 54 14.72 7.59 6.49
CA PHE A 54 13.76 6.53 6.19
C PHE A 54 14.15 5.73 4.95
N ARG A 55 14.05 4.41 5.06
CA ARG A 55 14.31 3.50 3.94
C ARG A 55 13.14 3.50 2.95
N LEU A 56 11.90 3.65 3.43
CA LEU A 56 10.72 3.89 2.57
C LEU A 56 10.96 4.98 1.50
N LEU A 57 11.58 6.11 1.87
CA LEU A 57 11.84 7.22 0.95
C LEU A 57 12.97 6.89 -0.05
N ALA A 58 13.95 6.08 0.35
CA ALA A 58 14.99 5.59 -0.55
C ALA A 58 14.44 4.58 -1.56
N LEU A 59 13.61 3.64 -1.09
CA LEU A 59 12.90 2.67 -1.91
C LEU A 59 11.97 3.35 -2.92
N HIS A 60 11.19 4.35 -2.50
CA HIS A 60 10.36 5.15 -3.42
C HIS A 60 11.22 5.78 -4.53
N ARG A 61 12.34 6.42 -4.18
CA ARG A 61 13.25 7.04 -5.16
C ARG A 61 13.78 6.00 -6.15
N GLN A 62 14.14 4.81 -5.68
CA GLN A 62 14.56 3.71 -6.53
C GLN A 62 13.42 3.27 -7.47
N GLY A 63 12.23 3.01 -6.91
CA GLY A 63 11.05 2.58 -7.65
C GLY A 63 10.59 3.56 -8.74
N ALA A 64 10.78 4.86 -8.52
CA ALA A 64 10.47 5.91 -9.49
C ALA A 64 11.47 6.03 -10.64
N LYS A 65 12.66 5.43 -10.53
CA LYS A 65 13.70 5.55 -11.57
C LYS A 65 13.24 4.87 -12.86
N GLY A 66 13.17 5.65 -13.93
CA GLY A 66 12.73 5.19 -15.25
C GLY A 66 11.22 4.96 -15.38
N ASP A 67 10.42 5.31 -14.36
CA ASP A 67 8.96 5.25 -14.41
C ASP A 67 8.34 6.48 -13.73
N PRO A 68 8.08 7.56 -14.50
CA PRO A 68 7.52 8.81 -13.96
C PRO A 68 6.16 8.62 -13.27
N SER A 69 5.35 7.66 -13.71
CA SER A 69 4.03 7.42 -13.13
C SER A 69 4.12 6.82 -11.72
N PHE A 70 5.23 6.16 -11.36
CA PHE A 70 5.45 5.68 -10.00
C PHE A 70 5.66 6.83 -9.01
N ASN A 71 6.18 7.98 -9.45
CA ASN A 71 6.38 9.14 -8.60
C ASN A 71 5.06 9.75 -8.08
N ALA A 72 3.90 9.30 -8.57
CA ALA A 72 2.59 9.71 -8.07
C ALA A 72 2.38 9.32 -6.59
N CYS A 73 3.06 8.29 -6.07
CA CYS A 73 2.97 7.90 -4.65
C CYS A 73 4.02 8.59 -3.75
N ARG A 74 4.74 9.60 -4.26
CA ARG A 74 5.77 10.33 -3.48
C ARG A 74 5.20 10.92 -2.20
N GLU A 75 4.08 11.65 -2.29
CA GLU A 75 3.48 12.29 -1.13
C GLU A 75 2.90 11.26 -0.16
N THR A 76 2.30 10.18 -0.66
CA THR A 76 1.87 9.04 0.19
C THR A 76 3.02 8.50 1.04
N CYS A 77 4.22 8.32 0.46
CA CYS A 77 5.38 7.86 1.21
C CYS A 77 5.85 8.88 2.25
N ARG A 78 5.80 10.18 1.94
CA ARG A 78 6.16 11.26 2.89
C ARG A 78 5.17 11.37 4.02
N GLU A 79 3.88 11.18 3.75
CA GLU A 79 2.80 11.23 4.73
C GLU A 79 2.87 10.06 5.72
N ILE A 80 3.21 8.84 5.26
CA ILE A 80 3.46 7.69 6.15
C ILE A 80 4.60 8.01 7.13
N VAL A 81 5.70 8.57 6.63
CA VAL A 81 6.85 8.99 7.46
C VAL A 81 6.45 10.11 8.43
N TYR A 82 5.64 11.06 7.99
CA TYR A 82 5.13 12.13 8.84
C TYR A 82 4.32 11.59 10.02
N HIS A 83 3.35 10.71 9.77
CA HIS A 83 2.56 10.10 10.85
C HIS A 83 3.40 9.22 11.77
N TYR A 84 4.35 8.45 11.21
CA TYR A 84 5.30 7.68 12.02
C TYR A 84 6.07 8.58 12.99
N ASN A 85 6.57 9.73 12.52
CA ASN A 85 7.26 10.70 13.37
C ASN A 85 6.35 11.28 14.45
N LEU A 86 5.12 11.68 14.10
CA LEU A 86 4.16 12.19 15.08
C LEU A 86 3.89 11.18 16.20
N ILE A 87 3.79 9.90 15.85
CA ILE A 87 3.50 8.82 16.80
C ILE A 87 4.70 8.52 17.70
N THR A 88 5.91 8.53 17.13
CA THR A 88 7.12 8.13 17.85
C THR A 88 7.75 9.27 18.65
N LEU A 89 7.58 10.52 18.23
CA LEU A 89 8.12 11.69 18.92
C LEU A 89 7.17 12.26 19.97
N GLU A 90 5.86 12.08 19.80
CA GLU A 90 4.83 12.57 20.74
C GLU A 90 3.82 11.45 21.10
N PRO A 91 4.25 10.36 21.76
CA PRO A 91 3.39 9.21 22.02
C PRO A 91 2.22 9.49 22.98
N GLU A 92 2.29 10.59 23.75
CA GLU A 92 1.26 11.00 24.71
C GLU A 92 0.26 12.02 24.13
N HIS A 93 0.34 12.33 22.83
CA HIS A 93 -0.57 13.27 22.19
C HIS A 93 -2.03 12.77 22.26
N THR A 94 -2.99 13.67 22.48
CA THR A 94 -4.42 13.31 22.64
C THR A 94 -4.97 12.55 21.44
N ASP A 95 -4.54 12.93 20.25
CA ASP A 95 -5.02 12.39 18.98
C ASP A 95 -4.16 11.21 18.47
N ILE A 96 -3.41 10.54 19.34
CA ILE A 96 -2.44 9.50 18.95
C ILE A 96 -3.10 8.32 18.21
N THR A 97 -4.31 7.94 18.59
CA THR A 97 -5.10 6.90 17.92
C THR A 97 -5.49 7.31 16.51
N ASP A 98 -5.96 8.55 16.32
CA ASP A 98 -6.34 9.07 15.00
C ASP A 98 -5.12 9.19 14.09
N ARG A 99 -3.96 9.60 14.63
CA ARG A 99 -2.68 9.61 13.90
C ARG A 99 -2.30 8.22 13.39
N LEU A 100 -2.51 7.18 14.19
CA LEU A 100 -2.23 5.79 13.81
C LEU A 100 -3.22 5.29 12.75
N GLU A 101 -4.51 5.58 12.89
CA GLU A 101 -5.51 5.22 11.87
C GLU A 101 -5.25 5.93 10.53
N MET A 102 -4.87 7.20 10.57
CA MET A 102 -4.44 7.92 9.36
C MET A 102 -3.22 7.25 8.72
N MET A 103 -2.20 6.91 9.51
CA MET A 103 -1.03 6.17 9.00
C MET A 103 -1.42 4.86 8.33
N LYS A 104 -2.35 4.10 8.93
CA LYS A 104 -2.87 2.84 8.37
C LYS A 104 -3.59 3.07 7.05
N MET A 105 -4.47 4.06 6.96
CA MET A 105 -5.19 4.40 5.72
C MET A 105 -4.25 4.80 4.59
N VAL A 106 -3.23 5.62 4.87
CA VAL A 106 -2.25 6.07 3.87
C VAL A 106 -1.34 4.89 3.45
N SER A 107 -0.95 4.02 4.38
CA SER A 107 -0.21 2.80 4.08
C SER A 107 -1.01 1.84 3.20
N ARG A 108 -2.31 1.68 3.48
CA ARG A 108 -3.25 0.91 2.65
C ARG A 108 -3.37 1.50 1.24
N HIS A 109 -3.45 2.83 1.13
CA HIS A 109 -3.48 3.51 -0.17
C HIS A 109 -2.20 3.22 -0.97
N LEU A 110 -1.02 3.25 -0.34
CA LEU A 110 0.23 2.87 -0.99
C LEU A 110 0.20 1.43 -1.51
N TYR A 111 -0.28 0.50 -0.69
CA TYR A 111 -0.48 -0.90 -1.09
C TYR A 111 -1.38 -1.02 -2.33
N LEU A 112 -2.57 -0.42 -2.31
CA LEU A 112 -3.51 -0.47 -3.44
C LEU A 112 -2.91 0.12 -4.71
N PHE A 113 -2.21 1.25 -4.59
CA PHE A 113 -1.53 1.88 -5.73
C PHE A 113 -0.48 0.95 -6.34
N ILE A 114 0.40 0.37 -5.51
CA ILE A 114 1.50 -0.47 -6.01
C ILE A 114 0.99 -1.81 -6.53
N SER A 115 0.06 -2.47 -5.84
CA SER A 115 -0.57 -3.70 -6.30
C SER A 115 -1.29 -3.49 -7.63
N GLY A 116 -2.08 -2.41 -7.77
CA GLY A 116 -2.72 -2.07 -9.05
C GLY A 116 -1.72 -1.76 -10.16
N LYS A 117 -0.60 -1.10 -9.83
CA LYS A 117 0.45 -0.83 -10.81
C LYS A 117 1.19 -2.10 -11.25
N MET A 118 1.46 -3.02 -10.33
CA MET A 118 2.03 -4.33 -10.63
C MET A 118 1.09 -5.14 -11.54
N GLN A 119 -0.22 -5.07 -11.31
CA GLN A 119 -1.23 -5.67 -12.21
C GLN A 119 -1.15 -5.11 -13.63
N VAL A 120 -1.15 -3.79 -13.77
CA VAL A 120 -1.06 -3.13 -15.09
C VAL A 120 0.24 -3.48 -15.82
N ALA A 121 1.35 -3.60 -15.07
CA ALA A 121 2.64 -3.98 -15.63
C ALA A 121 2.78 -5.50 -15.87
N GLN A 122 1.77 -6.31 -15.53
CA GLN A 122 1.81 -7.78 -15.57
C GLN A 122 2.98 -8.36 -14.76
N LEU A 123 3.30 -7.71 -13.64
CA LEU A 123 4.41 -8.03 -12.76
C LEU A 123 3.91 -8.77 -11.52
N GLY A 124 3.88 -10.10 -11.58
CA GLY A 124 3.43 -10.98 -10.49
C GLY A 124 2.31 -11.92 -10.93
N GLU A 125 1.89 -12.79 -10.01
CA GLU A 125 0.78 -13.72 -10.24
C GLU A 125 -0.53 -13.11 -9.75
N PHE A 126 -1.32 -12.60 -10.69
CA PHE A 126 -2.66 -12.10 -10.41
C PHE A 126 -3.67 -13.13 -10.88
N CYS A 127 -4.43 -13.71 -9.94
CA CYS A 127 -5.49 -14.63 -10.30
C CYS A 127 -6.60 -13.84 -11.01
N CYS A 128 -6.72 -14.04 -12.33
CA CYS A 128 -7.73 -13.43 -13.19
C CYS A 128 -9.17 -13.88 -12.89
N SER A 129 -9.50 -14.30 -11.68
CA SER A 129 -10.88 -14.59 -11.25
C SER A 129 -11.66 -13.29 -10.96
N ALA A 130 -11.51 -12.28 -11.81
CA ALA A 130 -12.37 -11.11 -11.76
C ALA A 130 -13.79 -11.58 -12.10
N LYS A 131 -14.66 -11.63 -11.07
CA LYS A 131 -16.11 -11.71 -11.30
C LYS A 131 -16.47 -10.57 -12.24
N PRO A 132 -17.13 -10.81 -13.39
CA PRO A 132 -17.45 -9.74 -14.31
C PRO A 132 -18.32 -8.70 -13.58
N ILE A 133 -17.86 -7.44 -13.56
CA ILE A 133 -18.57 -6.31 -12.93
C ILE A 133 -19.91 -5.98 -13.63
N ARG A 134 -20.21 -6.66 -14.75
CA ARG A 134 -21.47 -6.54 -15.51
C ARG A 134 -21.99 -7.91 -15.96
N THR A 135 -22.49 -8.70 -15.01
CA THR A 135 -23.43 -9.78 -15.34
C THR A 135 -24.62 -9.71 -14.37
N ALA A 136 -25.30 -8.56 -14.40
CA ALA A 136 -26.67 -8.41 -13.95
C ALA A 136 -27.41 -7.75 -15.12
N ASP A 137 -28.54 -8.34 -15.49
CA ASP A 137 -29.41 -8.04 -16.63
C ASP A 137 -28.95 -8.48 -18.04
N SER A 138 -28.82 -9.80 -18.20
CA SER A 138 -29.27 -10.42 -19.44
C SER A 138 -30.79 -10.27 -19.57
N ALA A 139 -31.18 -9.25 -20.34
CA ALA A 139 -32.44 -9.06 -21.05
C ALA A 139 -33.53 -10.12 -20.84
N GLU A 140 -34.61 -9.76 -20.15
CA GLU A 140 -35.91 -10.38 -20.36
C GLU A 140 -36.36 -10.11 -21.81
N PRO A 141 -36.75 -11.14 -22.58
CA PRO A 141 -37.29 -10.92 -23.92
C PRO A 141 -38.71 -10.33 -23.83
N LEU A 142 -38.89 -9.15 -24.43
CA LEU A 142 -40.20 -8.56 -24.70
C LEU A 142 -41.10 -9.57 -25.42
N GLN A 143 -42.13 -10.06 -24.74
CA GLN A 143 -43.22 -10.81 -25.35
C GLN A 143 -43.98 -9.86 -26.31
N LYS A 144 -43.98 -10.18 -27.60
CA LYS A 144 -44.90 -9.59 -28.57
C LYS A 144 -46.24 -10.27 -28.40
N GLU A 145 -47.25 -9.53 -27.94
CA GLU A 145 -48.65 -9.94 -28.03
C GLU A 145 -49.11 -9.88 -29.50
N ALA A 146 -49.96 -10.83 -29.85
CA ALA A 146 -50.49 -11.12 -31.19
C ALA A 146 -51.73 -10.28 -31.53
#